data_AF-A0A7C2FYJ5-F1
#
_entry.id   AF-A0A7C2FYJ5-F1
#
_cell.length_a   1.000
_cell.length_b   1.000
_cell.length_c   1.000
_cell.angle_alpha   90.00
_cell.angle_beta   90.00
_cell.angle_gamma   90.00
#
_symmetry.space_group_name_H-M   'P 1'
#
loop_
_entity.id
_entity.type
_entity.pdbx_description
1 polymer ?
#
loop_
_entity_poly.entity_id
_entity_poly.type
_entity_poly.pdbx_seq_one_letter_code
_entity_poly.pdbx_strand_id
1 'polypeptide(L)'
;MKPETLSKILFVLGILFIGLGVALALNQLNTYMPRIVAGGPEEALPAILYELLGLVAKLGFIGLVIYGGAVALKNGVHMLLELRRIEKGVPQRTESSKQG
;
A
#
# COMPACT_ATOMS: atom_id res chain seq x y z
N MET A 1 15.16 20.18 -2.34
CA MET A 1 15.24 18.96 -3.19
C MET A 1 14.55 19.28 -4.52
N LYS A 2 15.10 18.86 -5.67
CA LYS A 2 14.45 19.12 -6.97
C LYS A 2 13.17 18.28 -7.09
N PRO A 3 12.08 18.81 -7.69
CA PRO A 3 10.81 18.09 -7.82
C PRO A 3 10.97 16.77 -8.60
N GLU A 4 11.82 16.74 -9.62
CA GLU A 4 12.14 15.50 -10.35
C GLU A 4 12.72 14.41 -9.46
N THR A 5 13.62 14.76 -8.55
CA THR A 5 14.23 13.82 -7.60
C THR A 5 13.17 13.27 -6.65
N LEU A 6 12.27 14.12 -6.15
CA LEU A 6 11.17 13.71 -5.28
C LEU A 6 10.21 12.74 -5.99
N SER A 7 9.83 13.03 -7.24
CA SER A 7 8.93 12.18 -8.03
C SER A 7 9.54 10.80 -8.28
N LYS A 8 10.84 10.73 -8.65
CA LYS A 8 11.57 9.47 -8.81
C LYS A 8 11.62 8.68 -7.50
N ILE A 9 11.87 9.35 -6.38
CA ILE A 9 11.88 8.71 -5.05
C ILE A 9 10.50 8.12 -4.74
N LEU A 10 9.42 8.88 -4.89
CA LEU A 10 8.05 8.40 -4.65
C LEU A 10 7.68 7.20 -5.54
N PHE A 11 8.11 7.24 -6.80
CA PHE A 11 7.90 6.14 -7.74
C PHE A 11 8.62 4.86 -7.30
N VAL A 12 9.90 4.96 -6.95
CA VAL A 12 10.70 3.83 -6.45
C VAL A 12 10.15 3.30 -5.12
N LEU A 13 9.80 4.20 -4.19
CA LEU A 13 9.22 3.82 -2.90
C LEU A 13 7.90 3.06 -3.07
N GLY A 14 7.05 3.51 -4.01
CA GLY A 14 5.78 2.86 -4.26
C GLY A 14 5.95 1.46 -4.83
N ILE A 15 6.90 1.24 -5.75
CA ILE A 15 7.24 -0.11 -6.23
C ILE A 15 7.76 -0.99 -5.09
N LEU A 16 8.64 -0.46 -4.24
CA LEU A 16 9.19 -1.20 -3.10
C LEU A 16 8.10 -1.61 -2.11
N PHE A 17 7.17 -0.72 -1.76
CA PHE A 17 6.07 -1.04 -0.86
C PHE A 17 5.10 -2.07 -1.44
N ILE A 18 4.74 -1.95 -2.72
CA ILE A 18 3.90 -2.98 -3.35
C ILE A 18 4.63 -4.32 -3.39
N GLY A 19 5.90 -4.35 -3.80
CA GLY A 19 6.70 -5.57 -3.82
C GLY A 19 6.83 -6.21 -2.45
N LEU A 20 7.10 -5.41 -1.41
CA LEU A 20 7.16 -5.86 -0.03
C LEU A 20 5.81 -6.41 0.44
N GLY A 21 4.72 -5.69 0.18
CA GLY A 21 3.38 -6.12 0.55
C GLY A 21 2.99 -7.45 -0.09
N VAL A 22 3.29 -7.63 -1.38
CA VAL A 22 3.07 -8.92 -2.08
C VAL A 22 3.94 -10.03 -1.49
N ALA A 23 5.22 -9.76 -1.22
CA ALA A 23 6.11 -10.75 -0.60
C ALA A 23 5.61 -11.19 0.78
N LEU A 24 5.16 -10.24 1.61
CA LEU A 24 4.57 -10.53 2.92
C LEU A 24 3.27 -11.33 2.78
N ALA A 25 2.41 -11.01 1.80
CA ALA A 25 1.19 -11.76 1.53
C ALA A 25 1.49 -13.22 1.15
N LEU A 26 2.45 -13.45 0.25
CA LEU A 26 2.86 -14.79 -0.17
C LEU A 26 3.49 -15.57 0.98
N ASN A 27 4.35 -14.93 1.77
CA ASN A 27 4.92 -15.56 2.96
C ASN A 27 3.82 -15.99 3.92
N GLN A 28 2.81 -15.15 4.13
CA GLN A 28 1.71 -15.47 5.04
C GLN A 28 0.79 -16.56 4.50
N LEU A 29 0.58 -16.62 3.18
CA LEU A 29 -0.14 -17.71 2.53
C LEU A 29 0.57 -19.05 2.70
N ASN A 30 1.89 -19.07 2.53
CA ASN A 30 2.70 -20.31 2.60
C ASN A 30 2.98 -20.76 4.04
N THR A 31 2.99 -19.84 5.01
CA THR A 31 3.33 -20.14 6.41
C THR A 31 2.09 -20.38 7.27
N TYR A 32 0.88 -20.10 6.76
CA TYR A 32 -0.34 -20.30 7.54
C TYR A 32 -0.62 -21.80 7.72
N MET A 33 -0.21 -22.35 8.87
CA MET A 33 -0.72 -23.60 9.40
C MET A 33 -1.74 -23.28 10.51
N PRO A 34 -3.02 -23.67 10.36
CA PRO A 34 -3.99 -23.57 11.45
C PRO A 34 -3.46 -24.35 12.64
N ARG A 35 -3.42 -23.72 13.82
CA ARG A 35 -3.03 -24.44 15.02
C ARG A 35 -4.21 -25.29 15.45
N ILE A 36 -4.01 -26.61 15.47
CA ILE A 36 -5.04 -27.52 15.95
C ILE A 36 -5.13 -27.31 17.47
N VAL A 37 -6.20 -26.68 17.93
CA VAL A 37 -6.45 -26.49 19.36
C VAL A 37 -7.00 -27.81 19.91
N ALA A 38 -6.21 -28.48 20.75
CA ALA A 38 -6.65 -29.66 21.49
C ALA A 38 -7.25 -29.20 22.82
N GLY A 39 -8.58 -29.26 22.95
CA GLY A 39 -9.31 -28.83 24.15
C GLY A 39 -10.83 -28.85 23.94
N GLY A 40 -11.58 -28.69 25.02
CA GLY A 40 -13.04 -28.58 24.94
C GLY A 40 -13.49 -27.29 24.23
N PRO A 41 -14.78 -27.15 23.88
CA PRO A 41 -15.30 -25.98 23.15
C PRO A 41 -14.97 -24.64 23.82
N GLU A 42 -14.95 -24.60 25.16
CA GLU A 42 -14.69 -23.40 25.96
C GLU A 42 -13.26 -22.86 25.82
N GLU A 43 -12.29 -23.72 25.50
CA GLU A 43 -10.87 -23.36 25.33
C GLU A 43 -10.54 -23.16 23.84
N ALA A 44 -11.19 -23.92 22.97
CA ALA A 44 -10.98 -23.86 21.52
C ALA A 44 -11.53 -22.56 20.90
N LEU A 45 -12.72 -22.11 21.31
CA LEU A 45 -13.35 -20.88 20.80
C LEU A 45 -12.48 -19.62 20.96
N PRO A 46 -12.01 -19.25 22.17
CA PRO A 46 -11.20 -18.05 22.35
C PRO A 46 -9.86 -18.16 21.61
N ALA A 47 -9.23 -19.33 21.58
CA ALA A 47 -7.98 -19.55 20.85
C ALA A 47 -8.15 -19.28 19.34
N ILE A 48 -9.20 -19.82 18.73
CA ILE A 48 -9.52 -19.59 17.31
C ILE A 48 -9.81 -18.10 17.05
N LEU A 49 -10.54 -17.43 17.95
CA LEU A 49 -10.82 -16.00 17.81
C LEU A 49 -9.55 -15.13 17.85
N TYR A 50 -8.62 -15.42 18.77
CA TYR A 50 -7.34 -14.72 18.82
C TYR A 50 -6.50 -14.96 17.56
N GLU A 51 -6.50 -16.18 17.02
CA GLU A 51 -5.82 -16.48 15.76
C GLU A 51 -6.44 -15.74 14.57
N LEU A 52 -7.78 -15.72 14.48
CA LEU A 52 -8.48 -14.95 13.45
C LEU A 52 -8.16 -13.46 13.54
N LEU A 53 -8.21 -12.90 14.75
CA LEU A 53 -7.91 -11.49 14.97
C LEU A 53 -6.47 -11.17 14.56
N GLY A 54 -5.52 -12.03 14.90
CA GLY A 54 -4.13 -11.92 14.48
C GLY A 54 -3.95 -12.02 12.96
N LEU A 55 -4.69 -12.91 12.31
CA LEU A 55 -4.67 -13.05 10.85
C LEU A 55 -5.23 -11.80 10.17
N VAL A 56 -6.39 -11.30 10.62
CA VAL A 56 -7.02 -10.08 10.11
C VAL A 56 -6.11 -8.87 10.31
N ALA A 57 -5.46 -8.74 11.48
CA ALA A 57 -4.51 -7.65 11.73
C ALA A 57 -3.31 -7.69 10.78
N LYS A 58 -2.74 -8.88 10.53
CA LYS A 58 -1.62 -9.06 9.57
C LYS A 58 -2.04 -8.72 8.14
N LEU A 59 -3.19 -9.23 7.70
CA LEU A 59 -3.72 -8.94 6.37
C LEU A 59 -4.06 -7.45 6.21
N GLY A 60 -4.62 -6.82 7.24
CA GLY A 60 -4.89 -5.39 7.27
C GLY A 60 -3.60 -4.56 7.15
N PHE A 61 -2.54 -4.94 7.86
CA PHE A 61 -1.23 -4.30 7.74
C PHE A 61 -0.66 -4.44 6.32
N ILE A 62 -0.71 -5.64 5.75
CA ILE A 62 -0.26 -5.89 4.37
C ILE A 62 -1.04 -5.01 3.38
N GLY A 63 -2.37 -4.94 3.54
CA GLY A 63 -3.22 -4.07 2.74
C GLY A 63 -2.82 -2.59 2.83
N LEU A 64 -2.51 -2.11 4.04
CA LEU A 64 -2.02 -0.76 4.30
C LEU A 64 -0.68 -0.48 3.60
N VAL A 65 0.25 -1.42 3.63
CA VAL A 65 1.55 -1.30 2.95
C VAL A 65 1.36 -1.19 1.43
N ILE A 66 0.53 -2.07 0.84
CA ILE A 66 0.24 -2.03 -0.60
C ILE A 66 -0.46 -0.72 -0.97
N TYR A 67 -1.45 -0.29 -0.17
CA TYR A 67 -2.17 0.96 -0.39
C TYR A 67 -1.23 2.18 -0.33
N GLY A 68 -0.35 2.24 0.68
CA GLY A 68 0.65 3.30 0.79
C GLY A 68 1.58 3.33 -0.43
N GLY A 69 1.99 2.16 -0.92
CA GLY A 69 2.76 2.03 -2.14
C GLY A 69 2.02 2.54 -3.39
N ALA A 70 0.74 2.21 -3.53
CA ALA A 70 -0.10 2.67 -4.63
C ALA A 70 -0.31 4.20 -4.61
N VAL A 71 -0.53 4.80 -3.43
CA VAL A 71 -0.63 6.26 -3.27
C VAL A 71 0.69 6.94 -3.63
N ALA A 72 1.82 6.41 -3.17
CA ALA A 72 3.14 6.94 -3.52
C ALA A 72 3.39 6.89 -5.03
N LEU A 73 3.03 5.78 -5.69
CA LEU A 73 3.12 5.63 -7.14
C LEU A 73 2.22 6.62 -7.88
N LYS A 74 0.95 6.75 -7.48
CA LYS A 74 0.01 7.70 -8.08
C LYS A 74 0.56 9.12 -8.03
N ASN A 75 1.05 9.55 -6.87
CA ASN A 75 1.61 10.89 -6.69
C ASN A 75 2.93 11.06 -7.45
N GLY A 76 3.80 10.05 -7.44
CA GLY A 76 5.05 10.04 -8.18
C GLY A 76 4.83 10.20 -9.69
N VAL A 77 3.94 9.40 -10.27
CA VAL A 77 3.59 9.43 -11.70
C VAL A 77 2.93 10.76 -12.07
N HIS A 78 1.97 11.25 -11.27
CA HIS A 78 1.30 12.53 -11.55
C HIS A 78 2.32 13.67 -11.64
N MET A 79 3.24 13.74 -10.68
CA MET A 79 4.25 14.79 -10.64
C MET A 79 5.24 14.68 -11.81
N LEU A 80 5.60 13.46 -12.22
CA LEU A 80 6.44 13.20 -13.41
C LEU A 80 5.76 13.67 -14.71
N LEU A 81 4.45 13.46 -14.83
CA LEU A 81 3.67 13.90 -15.98
C LEU A 81 3.52 15.43 -16.01
N GLU A 82 3.34 16.07 -14.86
CA GLU A 82 3.31 17.53 -14.75
C GLU A 82 4.65 18.17 -15.11
N LEU A 83 5.76 17.63 -14.59
CA LEU A 83 7.12 18.07 -14.95
C LEU A 83 7.35 17.98 -16.46
N ARG A 84 6.97 16.86 -17.08
CA ARG A 84 7.08 16.68 -18.54
C ARG A 84 6.17 17.65 -19.31
N ARG A 85 4.99 17.98 -18.79
CA ARG A 85 4.06 18.93 -19.42
C ARG A 85 4.64 20.36 -19.39
N ILE A 86 5.24 20.75 -18.28
CA ILE A 86 5.93 22.04 -18.11
C ILE A 86 7.15 22.12 -19.04
N GLU A 87 7.96 21.06 -19.10
CA GLU A 87 9.14 20.98 -19.96
C GLU A 87 8.79 21.08 -21.46
N LYS A 88 7.62 20.56 -21.86
CA LYS A 88 7.09 20.69 -23.23
C LYS A 88 6.42 22.03 -23.54
N GLY A 89 6.44 22.99 -22.61
CA GLY A 89 5.88 24.33 -22.81
C GLY A 89 4.37 24.38 -22.95
N VAL A 90 3.63 23.34 -22.52
CA VAL A 90 2.17 23.34 -22.55
C VAL A 90 1.65 24.10 -21.32
N PRO A 91 1.01 25.27 -21.48
CA PRO A 91 0.60 26.08 -20.34
C PRO A 91 -0.41 25.33 -19.48
N GLN A 92 -0.24 25.41 -18.15
CA GLN A 92 -1.18 24.90 -17.17
C GLN A 92 -2.57 25.46 -17.50
N ARG A 93 -3.53 24.58 -17.76
CA ARG A 93 -4.94 24.95 -17.80
C ARG A 93 -5.31 25.27 -16.35
N THR A 94 -5.34 26.56 -16.04
CA THR A 94 -5.77 27.09 -14.74
C THR A 94 -7.22 26.67 -14.50
N GLU A 95 -7.46 25.56 -13.82
CA GLU A 95 -8.78 25.23 -13.27
C GLU A 95 -9.06 26.06 -12.00
N SER A 96 -8.88 27.38 -12.09
CA SER A 96 -9.24 28.34 -11.04
C SER A 96 -10.14 29.42 -11.62
N SER A 97 -11.31 29.03 -12.13
CA SER A 97 -12.39 29.96 -12.44
C SER A 97 -13.75 29.25 -12.47
N LYS A 98 -14.14 28.59 -11.38
CA LYS A 98 -15.56 28.34 -11.04
C LYS A 98 -15.75 28.19 -9.53
N GLN A 99 -15.54 29.28 -8.80
CA GLN A 99 -16.31 29.58 -7.59
C GLN A 99 -16.67 31.07 -7.69
N GLY A 100 -17.84 31.31 -8.27
CA GLY A 100 -18.60 32.55 -8.15
C GLY A 100 -19.87 32.26 -7.39
#